data_AF-A0A3M7SH35-F1
#
_entry.id   AF-A0A3M7SH35-F1
#
_cell.length_a   1.000
_cell.length_b   1.000
_cell.length_c   1.000
_cell.angle_alpha   90.00
_cell.angle_beta   90.00
_cell.angle_gamma   90.00
#
_symmetry.space_group_name_H-M   'P 1'
#
loop_
_entity.id
_entity.type
_entity.pdbx_description
1 polymer ?
#
loop_
_entity_poly.entity_id
_entity_poly.type
_entity_poly.pdbx_seq_one_letter_code
_entity_poly.pdbx_strand_id
1 'polypeptide(L)' 'MSQKIFLYWGSGSPPCWRIQLVLEEKNFKYEQKLLSFERQEHKSEEIMKLNIL' A
#
# COMPACT_ATOMS: atom_id res chain seq x y z
N MET A 1 0.07 21.32 7.36
CA MET A 1 1.05 20.22 7.53
C MET A 1 0.88 19.26 6.36
N SER A 2 1.96 18.75 5.78
CA SER A 2 1.86 17.71 4.75
C SER A 2 1.16 16.49 5.34
N GLN A 3 0.13 15.95 4.66
CA GLN A 3 -0.44 14.67 5.07
C GLN A 3 0.62 13.57 4.92
N LYS A 4 0.81 12.77 5.96
CA LYS A 4 1.75 11.65 5.94
C LYS A 4 1.04 10.46 5.29
N ILE A 5 1.47 10.10 4.08
CA ILE A 5 0.91 8.94 3.35
C ILE A 5 1.76 7.71 3.69
N PHE A 6 1.10 6.62 4.09
CA PHE A 6 1.72 5.30 4.24
C PHE A 6 1.03 4.30 3.33
N LEU A 7 1.78 3.69 2.42
CA LEU A 7 1.25 2.78 1.41
C LEU A 7 1.58 1.32 1.75
N TYR A 8 0.55 0.53 2.01
CA TYR A 8 0.65 -0.94 1.99
C TYR A 8 0.37 -1.43 0.57
N TRP A 9 1.25 -2.26 0.02
CA TRP A 9 1.09 -2.76 -1.35
C TRP A 9 1.65 -4.17 -1.53
N GLY A 10 1.21 -4.87 -2.57
CA GLY A 10 1.72 -6.19 -2.94
C GLY A 10 2.27 -6.21 -4.37
N SER A 11 3.35 -6.96 -4.59
CA SER A 11 3.90 -7.15 -5.93
C SER A 11 2.93 -7.96 -6.81
N GLY A 12 2.83 -7.59 -8.09
CA GLY A 12 1.88 -8.21 -9.02
C GLY A 12 0.41 -7.81 -8.79
N SER A 13 0.16 -6.74 -8.02
CA SER A 13 -1.18 -6.22 -7.77
C SER A 13 -1.45 -4.96 -8.62
N PRO A 14 -2.24 -5.06 -9.71
CA PRO A 14 -2.64 -3.89 -10.50
C PRO A 14 -3.28 -2.74 -9.69
N PRO A 15 -4.15 -2.97 -8.68
CA PRO A 15 -4.68 -1.85 -7.88
C PRO A 15 -3.60 -1.14 -7.08
N CYS A 16 -2.56 -1.84 -6.61
CA CYS A 16 -1.43 -1.21 -5.93
C CYS A 16 -0.61 -0.31 -6.87
N TRP A 17 -0.33 -0.78 -8.09
CA TRP A 17 0.44 -0.01 -9.07
C TRP A 17 -0.23 1.30 -9.46
N ARG A 18 -1.57 1.32 -9.57
CA ARG A 18 -2.31 2.56 -9.87
C ARG A 18 -2.05 3.65 -8.84
N ILE A 19 -2.02 3.29 -7.56
CA ILE A 19 -1.78 4.26 -6.48
C ILE A 19 -0.32 4.72 -6.49
N GLN A 20 0.63 3.80 -6.68
CA GLN A 20 2.04 4.17 -6.81
C GLN A 20 2.27 5.15 -7.96
N LEU A 21 1.70 4.90 -9.14
CA LEU A 21 1.79 5.80 -10.29
C LEU A 21 1.28 7.21 -9.97
N VAL A 22 0.15 7.34 -9.27
CA VAL A 22 -0.38 8.65 -8.88
C VAL A 22 0.52 9.35 -7.87
N LEU A 23 1.07 8.61 -6.90
CA LEU A 23 1.97 9.19 -5.89
C LEU A 23 3.26 9.72 -6.51
N GLU A 24 3.84 8.95 -7.44
CA GLU A 24 5.03 9.38 -8.21
C GLU A 24 4.72 10.57 -9.12
N GLU A 25 3.65 10.49 -9.92
CA GLU A 25 3.26 11.56 -10.87
C GLU A 25 2.94 12.89 -10.17
N LYS A 26 2.42 12.83 -8.94
CA LYS A 26 2.14 14.02 -8.12
C LYS A 26 3.29 14.42 -7.21
N ASN A 27 4.42 13.71 -7.27
CA ASN A 27 5.62 13.94 -6.47
C ASN A 27 5.33 14.01 -4.96
N PHE A 28 4.40 13.16 -4.48
CA PHE A 28 4.08 13.07 -3.07
C PHE A 28 5.16 12.29 -2.32
N LYS A 29 5.53 12.75 -1.13
CA LYS A 29 6.37 11.97 -0.22
C LYS A 29 5.49 10.96 0.53
N TYR A 30 5.86 9.68 0.47
CA TYR A 30 5.15 8.61 1.16
C TYR A 30 6.13 7.57 1.72
N GLU A 31 5.74 6.93 2.81
CA GLU A 31 6.37 5.70 3.32
C GLU A 31 5.60 4.49 2.78
N GLN A 32 6.25 3.32 2.71
CA GLN A 32 5.60 2.13 2.17
C GLN A 32 6.04 0.82 2.83
N LYS A 33 5.17 -0.17 2.79
CA LYS A 33 5.43 -1.56 3.17
C LYS A 33 4.96 -2.50 2.07
N LEU A 34 5.89 -3.28 1.52
CA LEU A 34 5.58 -4.40 0.64
C LEU A 34 5.05 -5.57 1.48
N LEU A 35 3.91 -6.09 1.09
CA LEU A 35 3.28 -7.28 1.67
C LEU A 35 3.61 -8.50 0.80
N SER A 36 4.11 -9.56 1.43
CA SER A 36 4.29 -10.84 0.77
C SER A 36 2.95 -11.57 0.63
N PHE A 37 2.55 -11.84 -0.61
CA PHE A 37 1.37 -12.67 -0.90
C PHE A 37 1.63 -14.15 -0.62
N GLU A 38 2.85 -14.63 -0.88
CA GLU A 38 3.27 -16.00 -0.55
C GLU A 38 3.14 -16.28 0.95
N ARG A 39 3.57 -15.33 1.79
CA ARG A 39 3.46 -15.42 3.27
C ARG A 39 2.09 -14.98 3.81
N GLN A 40 1.14 -14.68 2.93
CA GLN A 40 -0.21 -14.23 3.30
C GLN A 40 -0.25 -12.99 4.22
N GLU A 41 0.73 -12.09 4.14
CA GLU A 41 0.80 -10.91 5.02
C GLU A 41 -0.39 -9.96 4.85
N HIS A 42 -0.99 -9.95 3.65
CA HIS A 42 -2.23 -9.24 3.34
C HIS A 42 -3.46 -9.76 4.10
N LYS A 43 -3.38 -10.96 4.69
CA LYS A 43 -4.41 -11.55 5.55
C LYS A 43 -4.08 -11.45 7.03
N SER A 44 -2.97 -10.80 7.39
CA SER A 44 -2.64 -10.57 8.79
C SER A 44 -3.72 -9.74 9.47
N GLU A 45 -3.90 -9.95 10.78
CA GLU A 45 -4.93 -9.24 11.55
C GLU A 45 -4.75 -7.72 11.48
N GLU A 46 -3.51 -7.23 11.43
CA GLU A 46 -3.17 -5.82 11.21
C GLU A 46 -3.77 -5.30 9.90
N ILE A 47 -3.50 -5.97 8.78
CA ILE A 47 -3.94 -5.52 7.45
C ILE A 47 -5.45 -5.66 7.27
N MET A 48 -6.04 -6.75 7.78
CA MET A 48 -7.49 -6.96 7.73
C MET A 48 -8.28 -5.91 8.53
N LYS A 49 -7.72 -5.40 9.64
CA LYS A 49 -8.30 -4.28 10.39
C LYS A 49 -8.21 -2.94 9.66
N LEU A 50 -7.24 -2.78 8.76
CA LEU A 50 -7.10 -1.58 7.93
C LEU A 50 -8.01 -1.63 6.69
N ASN A 51 -8.20 -2.83 6.12
CA ASN A 51 -8.98 -3.05 4.91
C ASN A 51 -10.34 -3.69 5.23
N ILE A 52 -11.21 -2.94 5.90
CA ILE A 52 -12.53 -3.39 6.40
C ILE A 52 -13.67 -3.34 5.35
N LEU A 53 -13.35 -3.26 4.06
CA LEU A 53 -14.32 -3.30 2.95
C LEU A 53 -14.35 -4.67 2.29
#